data_AF-A0AAP0Q418-F1
#
_entry.id   AF-A0AAP0Q418-F1
#
_cell.length_a   1.000
_cell.length_b   1.000
_cell.length_c   1.000
_cell.angle_alpha   90.00
_cell.angle_beta   90.00
_cell.angle_gamma   90.00
#
_symmetry.space_group_name_H-M   'P 1'
#
loop_
_entity.id
_entity.type
_entity.pdbx_description
1 polymer ?
#
loop_
_entity_poly.entity_id
_entity_poly.type
_entity_poly.pdbx_seq_one_letter_code
_entity_poly.pdbx_strand_id
1 'polypeptide(L)'
;MAHRTSYERQQIRETYKAMYGEDLVDRLQKTLLNNYDGNEVRVALMISTDIEHFNLLNLYILMKLTAYAQICNALSLWLLNQHERDALIAKEAFENGETNYKALVEIYTGRKSSHLLLIKQVYQTKYRMQLDQDILNSEPPHSYQKILIALATSHKSHQTEVSPHVAKCDARRLYETGEGRGGAGGIEEGAVLEILSKRSIQQLKLTFATYKRIYGHNYTKSLKKQRSGEFEGALRVVIKCMYTPPKYYAEMLHFCIKGTTFDKTALGRIMVSRAEIDMDEIQRVYKKKYAKGLKDAIGDSNYTGIDCKDFFVALAGIRTP
;
A
#
# COMPACT_ATOMS: atom_id res chain seq x y z
N MET A 1 -16.32 12.95 9.04
CA MET A 1 -14.88 12.63 9.16
C MET A 1 -14.09 12.84 7.88
N ALA A 2 -14.59 12.49 6.69
CA ALA A 2 -13.84 12.67 5.43
C ALA A 2 -13.43 14.12 5.15
N HIS A 3 -14.30 15.10 5.43
CA HIS A 3 -14.03 16.53 5.18
C HIS A 3 -13.25 17.24 6.29
N ARG A 4 -12.75 16.51 7.28
CA ARG A 4 -11.94 17.09 8.38
C ARG A 4 -10.48 17.05 7.99
N THR A 5 -9.73 18.12 8.25
CA THR A 5 -8.27 18.17 8.05
C THR A 5 -7.54 17.26 9.03
N SER A 6 -6.27 16.93 8.75
CA SER A 6 -5.47 16.13 9.69
C SER A 6 -5.39 16.74 11.08
N TYR A 7 -5.34 18.08 11.19
CA TYR A 7 -5.33 18.79 12.46
C TYR A 7 -6.64 18.63 13.23
N GLU A 8 -7.78 18.88 12.58
CA GLU A 8 -9.10 18.71 13.18
C GLU A 8 -9.35 17.26 13.62
N ARG A 9 -8.86 16.28 12.85
CA ARG A 9 -8.94 14.85 13.22
C ARG A 9 -8.16 14.55 14.51
N GLN A 10 -6.99 15.16 14.71
CA GLN A 10 -6.24 15.00 15.97
C GLN A 10 -6.98 15.67 17.14
N GLN A 11 -7.53 16.87 16.96
CA GLN A 11 -8.32 17.54 18.01
C GLN A 11 -9.53 16.70 18.44
N ILE A 12 -10.24 16.09 17.48
CA ILE A 12 -11.36 15.18 17.78
C ILE A 12 -10.88 14.00 18.62
N ARG A 13 -9.75 13.39 18.27
CA ARG A 13 -9.17 12.24 18.98
C ARG A 13 -8.73 12.61 20.41
N GLU A 14 -8.10 13.77 20.58
CA GLU A 14 -7.71 14.30 21.89
C GLU A 14 -8.93 14.59 22.77
N THR A 15 -9.95 15.24 22.21
CA THR A 15 -11.19 15.56 22.93
C THR A 15 -11.93 14.27 23.33
N TYR A 16 -12.01 13.28 22.43
CA TYR A 16 -12.60 11.98 22.73
C TYR A 16 -11.86 11.29 23.89
N LYS A 17 -10.52 11.28 23.86
CA LYS A 17 -9.71 10.70 24.93
C LYS A 17 -9.91 11.42 26.27
N ALA A 18 -10.03 12.74 26.26
CA ALA A 18 -10.29 13.52 27.47
C ALA A 18 -11.70 13.23 28.06
N MET A 19 -12.71 13.04 27.21
CA MET A 19 -14.08 12.77 27.65
C MET A 19 -14.31 11.33 28.13
N TYR A 20 -13.72 10.35 27.44
CA TYR A 20 -14.03 8.94 27.63
C TYR A 20 -12.89 8.10 28.23
N GLY A 21 -11.70 8.69 28.43
CA GLY A 21 -10.54 8.01 29.00
C GLY A 21 -9.89 6.95 28.09
N GLU A 22 -10.35 6.79 26.86
CA GLU A 22 -9.86 5.82 25.88
C GLU A 22 -9.53 6.50 24.54
N ASP A 23 -8.50 6.01 23.85
CA ASP A 23 -8.16 6.49 22.51
C ASP A 23 -9.21 6.04 21.47
N LEU A 24 -9.70 6.99 20.66
CA LEU A 24 -10.74 6.72 19.66
C LEU A 24 -10.30 5.67 18.61
N VAL A 25 -9.04 5.68 18.20
CA VAL A 25 -8.55 4.71 17.21
C VAL A 25 -8.44 3.35 17.87
N ASP A 26 -7.89 3.26 19.08
CA ASP A 26 -7.82 1.97 19.79
C ASP A 26 -9.23 1.40 20.04
N ARG A 27 -10.24 2.24 20.32
CA ARG A 27 -11.64 1.82 20.43
C ARG A 27 -12.17 1.24 19.11
N LEU A 28 -11.94 1.92 17.99
CA LEU A 28 -12.36 1.44 16.66
C LEU A 28 -11.67 0.12 16.32
N GLN A 29 -10.38 -0.02 16.62
CA GLN A 29 -9.61 -1.25 16.40
C GLN A 29 -10.05 -2.41 17.30
N LYS A 30 -10.36 -2.17 18.58
CA LYS A 30 -10.94 -3.18 19.46
C LYS A 30 -12.30 -3.66 18.96
N THR A 31 -13.11 -2.74 18.42
CA THR A 31 -14.41 -3.09 17.85
C THR A 31 -14.24 -4.00 16.62
N LEU A 32 -13.20 -3.80 15.80
CA LEU A 32 -12.84 -4.74 14.74
C LEU A 32 -12.52 -6.12 15.33
N LEU A 33 -11.59 -6.19 16.28
CA LEU A 33 -11.15 -7.45 16.89
C LEU A 33 -12.31 -8.22 17.52
N ASN A 34 -13.21 -7.54 18.24
CA ASN A 34 -14.36 -8.18 18.89
C ASN A 34 -15.40 -8.72 17.88
N ASN A 35 -15.53 -8.08 16.71
CA ASN A 35 -16.38 -8.59 15.62
C ASN A 35 -15.72 -9.78 14.87
N TYR A 36 -14.39 -9.88 14.91
CA TYR A 36 -13.63 -11.03 14.39
C TYR A 36 -13.47 -12.15 15.41
N ASP A 37 -13.60 -11.85 16.71
CA ASP A 37 -13.58 -12.84 17.77
C ASP A 37 -14.85 -13.68 17.61
N GLY A 38 -14.65 -14.83 16.98
CA GLY A 38 -15.68 -15.58 16.26
C GLY A 38 -16.78 -16.17 17.12
N ASN A 39 -17.08 -15.66 18.31
CA ASN A 39 -18.21 -16.08 19.11
C ASN A 39 -19.53 -15.58 18.53
N GLU A 40 -19.67 -14.35 18.04
CA GLU A 40 -20.93 -13.94 17.40
C GLU A 40 -21.15 -14.65 16.06
N VAL A 41 -20.08 -14.86 15.27
CA VAL A 41 -20.13 -15.60 14.00
C VAL A 41 -20.32 -17.11 14.22
N ARG A 42 -19.69 -17.70 15.25
CA ARG A 42 -19.93 -19.11 15.63
C ARG A 42 -21.31 -19.30 16.23
N VAL A 43 -21.81 -18.37 17.03
CA VAL A 43 -23.18 -18.41 17.56
C VAL A 43 -24.18 -18.29 16.41
N ALA A 44 -23.96 -17.37 15.44
CA ALA A 44 -24.77 -17.28 14.24
C ALA A 44 -24.70 -18.55 13.36
N LEU A 45 -23.55 -19.23 13.28
CA LEU A 45 -23.38 -20.52 12.58
C LEU A 45 -23.90 -21.73 13.37
N MET A 46 -23.98 -21.65 14.70
CA MET A 46 -24.44 -22.75 15.57
C MET A 46 -25.95 -22.71 15.86
N ILE A 47 -26.65 -21.60 15.66
CA ILE A 47 -28.11 -21.48 15.90
C ILE A 47 -28.97 -21.89 14.67
N SER A 48 -28.58 -22.88 13.85
CA SER A 48 -29.60 -23.47 12.96
C SER A 48 -29.39 -24.91 12.56
N THR A 49 -30.44 -25.65 12.87
CA THR A 49 -30.75 -26.98 12.36
C THR A 49 -31.81 -26.94 11.25
N ASP A 50 -32.16 -25.76 10.71
CA ASP A 50 -33.17 -25.60 9.66
C ASP A 50 -32.64 -24.85 8.43
N ILE A 51 -32.52 -25.58 7.31
CA ILE A 51 -31.74 -25.19 6.13
C ILE A 51 -32.43 -24.13 5.24
N GLU A 52 -33.72 -23.85 5.44
CA GLU A 52 -34.49 -23.02 4.50
C GLU A 52 -34.72 -21.56 4.94
N HIS A 53 -34.81 -21.26 6.25
CA HIS A 53 -34.94 -19.87 6.76
C HIS A 53 -33.60 -19.20 7.11
N PHE A 54 -32.49 -19.93 6.94
CA PHE A 54 -31.19 -19.59 7.55
C PHE A 54 -30.25 -18.75 6.68
N ASN A 55 -30.57 -18.53 5.39
CA ASN A 55 -29.59 -17.96 4.47
C ASN A 55 -29.63 -16.43 4.33
N LEU A 56 -30.81 -15.79 4.30
CA LEU A 56 -30.88 -14.37 3.98
C LEU A 56 -30.57 -13.45 5.16
N LEU A 57 -31.08 -13.75 6.36
CA LEU A 57 -30.84 -12.91 7.54
C LEU A 57 -29.39 -13.01 8.02
N ASN A 58 -28.80 -14.21 8.03
CA ASN A 58 -27.39 -14.39 8.39
C ASN A 58 -26.45 -13.81 7.34
N LEU A 59 -26.76 -13.96 6.04
CA LEU A 59 -26.00 -13.30 4.99
C LEU A 59 -26.11 -11.78 5.12
N TYR A 60 -27.29 -11.24 5.43
CA TYR A 60 -27.49 -9.82 5.68
C TYR A 60 -26.73 -9.31 6.91
N ILE A 61 -26.73 -10.06 8.01
CA ILE A 61 -25.97 -9.73 9.22
C ILE A 61 -24.47 -9.79 8.92
N LEU A 62 -24.00 -10.84 8.24
CA LEU A 62 -22.60 -10.98 7.84
C LEU A 62 -22.17 -9.82 6.93
N MET A 63 -22.99 -9.46 5.95
CA MET A 63 -22.75 -8.30 5.07
C MET A 63 -22.70 -6.98 5.84
N LYS A 64 -23.57 -6.79 6.86
CA LYS A 64 -23.52 -5.60 7.73
C LYS A 64 -22.26 -5.58 8.60
N LEU A 65 -21.86 -6.72 9.15
CA LEU A 65 -20.64 -6.84 9.96
C LEU A 65 -19.39 -6.59 9.13
N THR A 66 -19.32 -7.11 7.89
CA THR A 66 -18.20 -6.85 6.98
C THR A 66 -18.13 -5.38 6.56
N ALA A 67 -19.29 -4.78 6.28
CA ALA A 67 -19.39 -3.36 5.96
C ALA A 67 -18.90 -2.48 7.11
N TYR A 68 -19.34 -2.81 8.32
CA TYR A 68 -18.95 -2.12 9.54
C TYR A 68 -17.45 -2.31 9.83
N ALA A 69 -16.89 -3.50 9.61
CA ALA A 69 -15.46 -3.72 9.75
C ALA A 69 -14.64 -2.89 8.75
N GLN A 70 -15.08 -2.82 7.50
CA GLN A 70 -14.40 -2.00 6.50
C GLN A 70 -14.40 -0.52 6.87
N ILE A 71 -15.53 0.02 7.36
CA ILE A 71 -15.60 1.45 7.72
C ILE A 71 -14.76 1.76 8.94
N CYS A 72 -14.77 0.88 9.95
CA CYS A 72 -13.95 1.02 11.15
C CYS A 72 -12.45 0.99 10.81
N ASN A 73 -12.01 0.09 9.92
CA ASN A 73 -10.62 0.07 9.47
C ASN A 73 -10.27 1.39 8.72
N ALA A 74 -11.06 1.77 7.72
CA ALA A 74 -10.79 2.97 6.94
C ALA A 74 -10.80 4.26 7.81
N LEU A 75 -11.71 4.36 8.78
CA LEU A 75 -11.75 5.46 9.73
C LEU A 75 -10.57 5.44 10.71
N SER A 76 -10.18 4.25 11.19
CA SER A 76 -9.00 4.09 12.05
C SER A 76 -7.75 4.62 11.34
N LEU A 77 -7.52 4.21 10.09
CA LEU A 77 -6.41 4.70 9.28
C LEU A 77 -6.50 6.22 9.04
N TRP A 78 -7.70 6.75 8.76
CA TRP A 78 -7.89 8.17 8.46
C TRP A 78 -7.67 9.09 9.67
N LEU A 79 -8.02 8.62 10.86
CA LEU A 79 -7.83 9.34 12.13
C LEU A 79 -6.36 9.45 12.55
N LEU A 80 -5.54 8.48 12.19
CA LEU A 80 -4.13 8.47 12.51
C LEU A 80 -3.35 9.54 11.73
N ASN A 81 -2.33 10.10 12.37
CA ASN A 81 -1.33 10.89 11.66
C ASN A 81 -0.55 9.99 10.69
N GLN A 82 0.21 10.58 9.76
CA GLN A 82 0.83 9.82 8.68
C GLN A 82 1.77 8.70 9.18
N HIS A 83 2.58 8.95 10.22
CA HIS A 83 3.56 7.96 10.69
C HIS A 83 2.91 6.85 11.51
N GLU A 84 1.91 7.18 12.33
CA GLU A 84 1.10 6.18 13.03
C GLU A 84 0.32 5.30 12.05
N ARG A 85 -0.27 5.91 11.01
CA ARG A 85 -1.02 5.20 9.97
C ARG A 85 -0.13 4.22 9.22
N ASP A 86 1.05 4.67 8.78
CA ASP A 86 1.97 3.80 8.06
C ASP A 86 2.55 2.69 8.96
N ALA A 87 2.78 2.97 10.25
CA ALA A 87 3.19 1.93 11.21
C ALA A 87 2.09 0.88 11.42
N LEU A 88 0.83 1.30 11.49
CA LEU A 88 -0.31 0.38 11.55
C LEU A 88 -0.44 -0.45 10.27
N ILE A 89 -0.37 0.18 9.09
CA ILE A 89 -0.38 -0.51 7.78
C ILE A 89 0.75 -1.55 7.72
N ALA A 90 1.94 -1.20 8.21
CA ALA A 90 3.06 -2.12 8.26
C ALA A 90 2.79 -3.30 9.20
N LYS A 91 2.12 -3.09 10.34
CA LYS A 91 1.75 -4.17 11.26
C LYS A 91 0.72 -5.11 10.64
N GLU A 92 -0.33 -4.55 10.05
CA GLU A 92 -1.40 -5.31 9.37
C GLU A 92 -0.85 -6.11 8.17
N ALA A 93 0.25 -5.66 7.58
CA ALA A 93 0.91 -6.38 6.48
C ALA A 93 1.43 -7.77 6.89
N PHE A 94 1.63 -8.02 8.19
CA PHE A 94 2.12 -9.32 8.70
C PHE A 94 1.04 -10.20 9.36
N GLU A 95 -0.17 -9.69 9.60
CA GLU A 95 -1.17 -10.38 10.44
C GLU A 95 -2.18 -11.23 9.65
N ASN A 96 -2.31 -10.99 8.35
CA ASN A 96 -3.39 -11.57 7.53
C ASN A 96 -3.01 -12.87 6.80
N GLY A 97 -2.15 -13.70 7.42
CA GLY A 97 -1.61 -14.91 6.82
C GLY A 97 -0.41 -14.61 5.91
N GLU A 98 -0.66 -14.38 4.62
CA GLU A 98 0.41 -14.01 3.69
C GLU A 98 0.86 -12.56 3.90
N THR A 99 2.18 -12.34 3.87
CA THR A 99 2.74 -11.00 4.06
C THR A 99 2.37 -10.07 2.90
N ASN A 100 1.72 -8.95 3.21
CA ASN A 100 1.34 -7.95 2.23
C ASN A 100 2.52 -7.03 1.87
N TYR A 101 3.42 -7.54 1.05
CA TYR A 101 4.58 -6.79 0.58
C TYR A 101 4.24 -5.52 -0.21
N LYS A 102 3.05 -5.45 -0.85
CA LYS A 102 2.66 -4.24 -1.59
C LYS A 102 2.45 -3.05 -0.66
N ALA A 103 1.81 -3.26 0.49
CA ALA A 103 1.66 -2.24 1.53
C ALA A 103 3.03 -1.73 2.01
N LEU A 104 3.99 -2.64 2.25
CA LEU A 104 5.35 -2.28 2.64
C LEU A 104 6.08 -1.50 1.53
N VAL A 105 5.95 -1.94 0.27
CA VAL A 105 6.52 -1.23 -0.89
C VAL A 105 5.97 0.19 -1.02
N GLU A 106 4.66 0.38 -0.82
CA GLU A 106 4.03 1.70 -0.84
C GLU A 106 4.64 2.65 0.23
N ILE A 107 4.96 2.13 1.42
CA ILE A 107 5.63 2.88 2.49
C ILE A 107 7.08 3.22 2.10
N TYR A 108 7.89 2.22 1.76
CA TYR A 108 9.33 2.42 1.49
C TYR A 108 9.60 3.21 0.21
N THR A 109 8.69 3.22 -0.77
CA THR A 109 8.88 4.00 -1.99
C THR A 109 8.19 5.36 -1.95
N GLY A 110 7.15 5.50 -1.11
CA GLY A 110 6.29 6.68 -1.06
C GLY A 110 6.62 7.69 0.04
N ARG A 111 7.57 7.39 0.94
CA ARG A 111 7.92 8.25 2.09
C ARG A 111 9.34 8.82 1.99
N LYS A 112 9.52 9.99 2.62
CA LYS A 112 10.87 10.57 2.82
C LYS A 112 11.62 9.76 3.88
N SER A 113 12.95 9.77 3.84
CA SER A 113 13.78 9.07 4.85
C SER A 113 13.47 9.51 6.28
N SER A 114 13.24 10.82 6.51
CA SER A 114 12.85 11.35 7.82
C SER A 114 11.51 10.77 8.31
N HIS A 115 10.54 10.64 7.40
CA HIS A 115 9.24 10.03 7.72
C HIS A 115 9.38 8.53 8.01
N LEU A 116 10.23 7.82 7.26
CA LEU A 116 10.47 6.39 7.49
C LEU A 116 11.12 6.13 8.87
N LEU A 117 12.00 7.04 9.34
CA LEU A 117 12.55 6.96 10.69
C LEU A 117 11.44 7.08 11.75
N LEU A 118 10.53 8.05 11.61
CA LEU A 118 9.40 8.22 12.53
C LEU A 118 8.46 7.01 12.51
N ILE A 119 8.19 6.45 11.33
CA ILE A 119 7.37 5.23 11.19
C ILE A 119 8.00 4.06 11.98
N LYS A 120 9.31 3.85 11.84
CA LYS A 120 10.04 2.80 12.57
C LYS A 120 10.00 3.02 14.08
N GLN A 121 10.13 4.26 14.55
CA GLN A 121 10.02 4.60 15.97
C GLN A 121 8.62 4.34 16.54
N VAL A 122 7.56 4.71 15.79
CA VAL A 122 6.18 4.43 16.20
C VAL A 122 5.94 2.91 16.22
N TYR A 123 6.39 2.20 15.20
CA TYR A 123 6.26 0.75 15.10
C TYR A 123 6.94 0.04 16.30
N GLN A 124 8.17 0.43 16.64
CA GLN A 124 8.89 -0.09 17.80
C GLN A 124 8.20 0.23 19.12
N THR A 125 7.74 1.47 19.29
CA THR A 125 7.12 1.89 20.55
C THR A 125 5.77 1.19 20.76
N LYS A 126 4.94 1.11 19.71
CA LYS A 126 3.58 0.55 19.79
C LYS A 126 3.58 -0.99 19.82
N TYR A 127 4.42 -1.64 19.03
CA TYR A 127 4.37 -3.09 18.85
C TYR A 127 5.54 -3.85 19.48
N ARG A 128 6.56 -3.14 19.98
CA ARG A 128 7.80 -3.75 20.52
C ARG A 128 8.56 -4.62 19.50
N MET A 129 8.35 -4.34 18.21
CA MET A 129 8.94 -5.05 17.09
C MET A 129 9.83 -4.12 16.25
N GLN A 130 10.60 -4.67 15.33
CA GLN A 130 11.51 -3.91 14.47
C GLN A 130 11.13 -4.13 13.01
N LEU A 131 10.61 -3.09 12.35
CA LEU A 131 10.03 -3.21 11.01
C LEU A 131 10.99 -3.86 9.99
N ASP A 132 12.25 -3.42 9.94
CA ASP A 132 13.22 -4.02 9.01
C ASP A 132 13.50 -5.50 9.33
N GLN A 133 13.47 -5.88 10.62
CA GLN A 133 13.71 -7.25 11.06
C GLN A 133 12.51 -8.15 10.76
N ASP A 134 11.29 -7.64 10.96
CA ASP A 134 10.06 -8.36 10.62
C ASP A 134 9.96 -8.62 9.11
N ILE A 135 10.41 -7.67 8.29
CA ILE A 135 10.53 -7.87 6.84
C ILE A 135 11.52 -8.99 6.53
N LEU A 136 12.71 -8.98 7.16
CA LEU A 136 13.75 -10.00 6.97
C LEU A 136 13.31 -11.39 7.39
N ASN A 137 12.53 -11.48 8.48
CA ASN A 137 12.11 -12.73 9.10
C ASN A 137 10.75 -13.24 8.58
N SER A 138 10.15 -12.56 7.60
CA SER A 138 8.90 -13.03 7.00
C SER A 138 9.11 -14.37 6.28
N GLU A 139 8.20 -15.32 6.53
CA GLU A 139 8.23 -16.66 5.97
C GLU A 139 6.95 -16.91 5.15
N PRO A 140 7.03 -17.59 3.99
CA PRO A 140 8.24 -18.10 3.35
C PRO A 140 9.11 -16.98 2.72
N PRO A 141 10.39 -17.25 2.38
CA PRO A 141 11.27 -16.25 1.80
C PRO A 141 10.71 -15.72 0.47
N HIS A 142 10.74 -14.41 0.30
CA HIS A 142 10.15 -13.74 -0.86
C HIS A 142 11.10 -12.68 -1.43
N SER A 143 11.10 -12.55 -2.76
CA SER A 143 11.90 -11.54 -3.48
C SER A 143 11.69 -10.08 -3.02
N TYR A 144 10.57 -9.77 -2.37
CA TYR A 144 10.29 -8.42 -1.87
C TYR A 144 11.16 -8.08 -0.66
N GLN A 145 11.52 -9.07 0.17
CA GLN A 145 12.35 -8.86 1.35
C GLN A 145 13.70 -8.26 0.96
N LYS A 146 14.39 -8.90 0.01
CA LYS A 146 15.69 -8.42 -0.52
C LYS A 146 15.59 -6.98 -1.01
N ILE A 147 14.53 -6.66 -1.78
CA ILE A 147 14.33 -5.33 -2.35
C ILE A 147 13.99 -4.29 -1.26
N LEU A 148 13.10 -4.61 -0.34
CA LEU A 148 12.71 -3.72 0.76
C LEU A 148 13.88 -3.40 1.68
N ILE A 149 14.75 -4.37 1.95
CA ILE A 149 15.96 -4.17 2.76
C ILE A 149 17.02 -3.35 2.02
N ALA A 150 17.14 -3.53 0.70
CA ALA A 150 17.92 -2.59 -0.12
C ALA A 150 17.37 -1.16 -0.01
N LEU A 151 16.04 -0.97 -0.12
CA LEU A 151 15.42 0.35 0.07
C LEU A 151 15.58 0.89 1.50
N ALA A 152 15.51 0.03 2.52
CA ALA A 152 15.77 0.43 3.91
C ALA A 152 17.18 1.01 4.06
N THR A 153 18.16 0.42 3.35
CA THR A 153 19.54 0.89 3.29
C THR A 153 19.66 2.20 2.50
N SER A 154 18.95 2.31 1.37
CA SER A 154 18.84 3.55 0.57
C SER A 154 18.42 4.74 1.41
N HIS A 155 17.46 4.56 2.32
CA HIS A 155 16.98 5.64 3.18
C HIS A 155 18.02 6.16 4.18
N LYS A 156 19.08 5.38 4.45
CA LYS A 156 20.23 5.79 5.27
C LYS A 156 21.31 6.50 4.45
N SER A 157 21.19 6.53 3.12
CA SER A 157 22.17 7.20 2.26
C SER A 157 22.08 8.72 2.41
N HIS A 158 23.23 9.38 2.52
CA HIS A 158 23.36 10.83 2.77
C HIS A 158 23.45 11.65 1.47
N GLN A 159 23.16 11.04 0.31
CA GLN A 159 23.18 11.77 -0.98
C GLN A 159 21.98 12.71 -1.06
N THR A 160 22.21 13.97 -0.70
CA THR A 160 21.22 15.05 -0.77
C THR A 160 20.98 15.53 -2.20
N GLU A 161 22.01 15.48 -3.06
CA GLU A 161 21.94 15.91 -4.45
C GLU A 161 21.93 14.74 -5.45
N VAL A 162 21.08 14.86 -6.47
CA VAL A 162 20.99 13.87 -7.55
C VAL A 162 22.01 14.18 -8.65
N SER A 163 22.74 13.15 -9.11
CA SER A 163 23.77 13.26 -10.13
C SER A 163 23.32 12.66 -11.47
N PRO A 164 23.27 13.45 -12.57
CA PRO A 164 22.99 12.94 -13.91
C PRO A 164 24.03 11.95 -14.42
N HIS A 165 25.30 12.12 -14.03
CA HIS A 165 26.38 11.19 -14.40
C HIS A 165 26.14 9.82 -13.75
N VAL A 166 25.89 9.79 -12.44
CA VAL A 166 25.56 8.55 -11.72
C VAL A 166 24.33 7.88 -12.31
N ALA A 167 23.28 8.65 -12.64
CA ALA A 167 22.08 8.11 -13.26
C ALA A 167 22.35 7.46 -14.62
N LYS A 168 23.26 8.04 -15.42
CA LYS A 168 23.69 7.48 -16.71
C LYS A 168 24.48 6.18 -16.51
N CYS A 169 25.42 6.15 -15.56
CA CYS A 169 26.21 4.97 -15.24
C CYS A 169 25.33 3.82 -14.71
N ASP A 170 24.45 4.11 -13.74
CA ASP A 170 23.54 3.10 -13.20
C ASP A 170 22.53 2.62 -14.26
N ALA A 171 22.03 3.51 -15.14
CA ALA A 171 21.14 3.11 -16.23
C ALA A 171 21.82 2.15 -17.22
N ARG A 172 23.09 2.40 -17.54
CA ARG A 172 23.90 1.48 -18.37
C ARG A 172 24.11 0.14 -17.67
N ARG A 173 24.48 0.18 -16.39
CA ARG A 173 24.66 -1.04 -15.58
C ARG A 173 23.39 -1.88 -15.55
N LEU A 174 22.21 -1.28 -15.34
CA LEU A 174 20.92 -1.98 -15.39
C LEU A 174 20.64 -2.64 -16.75
N TYR A 175 21.06 -2.02 -17.86
CA TYR A 175 20.93 -2.60 -19.19
C TYR A 175 21.88 -3.78 -19.38
N GLU A 176 23.16 -3.62 -19.00
CA GLU A 176 24.21 -4.63 -19.09
C GLU A 176 23.96 -5.85 -18.21
N THR A 177 23.25 -5.68 -17.08
CA THR A 177 22.85 -6.79 -16.19
C THR A 177 21.58 -7.50 -16.66
N GLY A 178 20.93 -7.02 -17.73
CA GLY A 178 19.68 -7.55 -18.25
C GLY A 178 19.71 -7.74 -19.76
N GLU A 179 19.03 -6.87 -20.50
CA GLU A 179 18.84 -6.99 -21.95
C GLU A 179 20.15 -7.00 -22.75
N GLY A 180 21.20 -6.34 -22.24
CA GLY A 180 22.52 -6.30 -22.86
C GLY A 180 23.21 -7.67 -22.98
N ARG A 181 22.76 -8.70 -22.25
CA ARG A 181 23.31 -10.06 -22.29
C ARG A 181 22.59 -10.98 -23.29
N GLY A 182 21.99 -10.41 -24.34
CA GLY A 182 21.34 -11.19 -25.41
C GLY A 182 19.98 -11.79 -25.03
N GLY A 183 19.34 -11.29 -23.96
CA GLY A 183 17.96 -11.65 -23.59
C GLY A 183 17.72 -13.08 -23.08
N ALA A 184 18.75 -13.94 -23.07
CA ALA A 184 18.64 -15.36 -22.71
C ALA A 184 18.75 -15.64 -21.19
N GLY A 185 19.31 -14.70 -20.41
CA GLY A 185 19.44 -14.80 -18.94
C GLY A 185 18.50 -13.85 -18.17
N GLY A 186 18.16 -14.23 -16.93
CA GLY A 186 17.49 -13.36 -15.97
C GLY A 186 18.39 -12.17 -15.55
N ILE A 187 17.83 -11.20 -14.84
CA ILE A 187 18.64 -10.06 -14.37
C ILE A 187 19.61 -10.48 -13.26
N GLU A 188 20.78 -9.85 -13.20
CA GLU A 188 21.69 -10.04 -12.09
C GLU A 188 21.14 -9.35 -10.82
N GLU A 189 20.41 -10.11 -9.97
CA GLU A 189 19.73 -9.58 -8.78
C GLU A 189 20.67 -8.77 -7.88
N GLY A 190 21.89 -9.28 -7.65
CA GLY A 190 22.89 -8.64 -6.79
C GLY A 190 23.27 -7.23 -7.25
N ALA A 191 23.51 -7.05 -8.55
CA ALA A 191 23.85 -5.75 -9.10
C ALA A 191 22.67 -4.75 -8.99
N VAL A 192 21.44 -5.23 -9.18
CA VAL A 192 20.24 -4.39 -9.00
C VAL A 192 20.06 -4.01 -7.54
N LEU A 193 20.19 -4.95 -6.60
CA LEU A 193 20.09 -4.70 -5.17
C LEU A 193 21.18 -3.74 -4.67
N GLU A 194 22.39 -3.83 -5.22
CA GLU A 194 23.48 -2.89 -4.93
C GLU A 194 23.13 -1.46 -5.36
N ILE A 195 22.59 -1.28 -6.57
CA ILE A 195 22.13 0.04 -7.03
C ILE A 195 21.00 0.54 -6.13
N LEU A 196 20.01 -0.30 -5.84
CA LEU A 196 18.88 0.08 -4.98
C LEU A 196 19.32 0.47 -3.58
N SER A 197 20.33 -0.19 -3.01
CA SER A 197 20.80 0.09 -1.64
C SER A 197 21.70 1.32 -1.51
N LYS A 198 22.49 1.63 -2.55
CA LYS A 198 23.46 2.74 -2.51
C LYS A 198 22.89 4.09 -2.95
N ARG A 199 21.77 4.11 -3.67
CA ARG A 199 21.21 5.33 -4.26
C ARG A 199 20.01 5.82 -3.49
N SER A 200 19.88 7.13 -3.29
CA SER A 200 18.67 7.73 -2.74
C SER A 200 17.47 7.48 -3.68
N ILE A 201 16.25 7.52 -3.14
CA ILE A 201 15.02 7.34 -3.93
C ILE A 201 14.93 8.35 -5.09
N GLN A 202 15.40 9.58 -4.89
CA GLN A 202 15.41 10.60 -5.95
C GLN A 202 16.44 10.27 -7.04
N GLN A 203 17.61 9.78 -6.65
CA GLN A 203 18.62 9.32 -7.61
C GLN A 203 18.11 8.12 -8.42
N LEU A 204 17.44 7.15 -7.79
CA LEU A 204 16.84 6.01 -8.47
C LEU A 204 15.78 6.44 -9.51
N LYS A 205 14.92 7.41 -9.17
CA LYS A 205 13.96 7.98 -10.13
C LYS A 205 14.66 8.58 -11.34
N LEU A 206 15.76 9.32 -11.13
CA LEU A 206 16.56 9.88 -12.22
C LEU A 206 17.23 8.79 -13.06
N THR A 207 17.71 7.71 -12.44
CA THR A 207 18.26 6.53 -13.12
C THR A 207 17.23 5.89 -14.04
N PHE A 208 16.00 5.63 -13.57
CA PHE A 208 14.95 5.03 -14.42
C PHE A 208 14.47 5.96 -15.54
N ALA A 209 14.41 7.28 -15.29
CA ALA A 209 14.14 8.27 -16.33
C ALA A 209 15.24 8.29 -17.40
N THR A 210 16.50 8.22 -16.96
CA THR A 210 17.67 8.19 -17.84
C THR A 210 17.73 6.91 -18.65
N TYR A 211 17.41 5.76 -18.04
CA TYR A 211 17.27 4.49 -18.76
C TYR A 211 16.27 4.61 -19.91
N LYS A 212 15.07 5.15 -19.64
CA LYS A 212 14.05 5.35 -20.67
C LYS A 212 14.54 6.25 -21.81
N ARG A 213 15.28 7.30 -21.48
CA ARG A 213 15.84 8.24 -22.48
C ARG A 213 16.91 7.58 -23.35
N ILE A 214 17.76 6.73 -22.78
CA ILE A 214 18.87 6.08 -23.50
C ILE A 214 18.35 4.93 -24.37
N TYR A 215 17.46 4.09 -23.84
CA TYR A 215 17.06 2.84 -24.49
C TYR A 215 15.69 2.89 -25.17
N GLY A 216 14.93 3.98 -25.02
CA GLY A 216 13.64 4.18 -25.68
C GLY A 216 12.45 3.49 -24.99
N HIS A 217 12.68 2.69 -23.95
CA HIS A 217 11.62 2.04 -23.16
C HIS A 217 11.89 2.11 -21.65
N ASN A 218 10.81 2.03 -20.86
CA ASN A 218 10.94 1.93 -19.41
C ASN A 218 11.65 0.63 -19.01
N TYR A 219 12.49 0.66 -17.98
CA TYR A 219 13.10 -0.55 -17.42
C TYR A 219 12.05 -1.59 -16.99
N THR A 220 10.86 -1.19 -16.55
CA THR A 220 9.77 -2.15 -16.25
C THR A 220 9.27 -2.94 -17.47
N LYS A 221 9.51 -2.46 -18.71
CA LYS A 221 9.22 -3.21 -19.94
C LYS A 221 10.29 -4.27 -20.21
N SER A 222 11.56 -4.01 -19.91
CA SER A 222 12.63 -5.00 -20.09
C SER A 222 12.43 -6.20 -19.16
N LEU A 223 12.08 -5.92 -17.90
CA LEU A 223 11.73 -6.92 -16.88
C LEU A 223 10.50 -7.78 -17.22
N LYS A 224 9.69 -7.38 -18.21
CA LYS A 224 8.56 -8.19 -18.69
C LYS A 224 8.91 -9.12 -19.84
N LYS A 225 9.91 -8.76 -20.65
CA LYS A 225 10.32 -9.52 -21.84
C LYS A 225 11.21 -10.71 -21.48
N GLN A 226 11.98 -10.59 -20.41
CA GLN A 226 12.77 -11.67 -19.84
C GLN A 226 11.86 -12.70 -19.16
N ARG A 227 12.29 -13.97 -19.05
CA ARG A 227 11.58 -15.01 -18.28
C ARG A 227 11.36 -14.48 -16.86
N SER A 228 10.19 -13.91 -16.60
CA SER A 228 9.95 -13.11 -15.40
C SER A 228 9.84 -14.04 -14.19
N GLY A 229 10.93 -14.14 -13.43
CA GLY A 229 10.92 -14.76 -12.12
C GLY A 229 10.18 -13.89 -11.11
N GLU A 230 10.11 -14.40 -9.89
CA GLU A 230 9.49 -13.69 -8.76
C GLU A 230 10.17 -12.35 -8.48
N PHE A 231 11.50 -12.30 -8.65
CA PHE A 231 12.29 -11.09 -8.42
C PHE A 231 11.98 -9.99 -9.43
N GLU A 232 11.95 -10.30 -10.73
CA GLU A 232 11.56 -9.32 -11.76
C GLU A 232 10.12 -8.83 -11.57
N GLY A 233 9.23 -9.73 -11.15
CA GLY A 233 7.85 -9.42 -10.79
C GLY A 233 7.76 -8.41 -9.64
N ALA A 234 8.46 -8.68 -8.54
CA ALA A 234 8.53 -7.81 -7.37
C ALA A 234 9.19 -6.45 -7.69
N LEU A 235 10.31 -6.47 -8.39
CA LEU A 235 11.04 -5.28 -8.82
C LEU A 235 10.18 -4.37 -9.70
N ARG A 236 9.41 -4.94 -10.62
CA ARG A 236 8.45 -4.16 -11.44
C ARG A 236 7.43 -3.41 -10.59
N VAL A 237 6.90 -4.05 -9.54
CA VAL A 237 5.93 -3.42 -8.63
C VAL A 237 6.60 -2.26 -7.88
N VAL A 238 7.79 -2.49 -7.33
CA VAL A 238 8.58 -1.47 -6.63
C VAL A 238 8.88 -0.26 -7.54
N ILE A 239 9.37 -0.51 -8.76
CA ILE A 239 9.69 0.58 -9.70
C ILE A 239 8.41 1.33 -10.11
N LYS A 240 7.29 0.64 -10.36
CA LYS A 240 6.03 1.30 -10.68
C LYS A 240 5.57 2.22 -9.55
N CYS A 241 5.62 1.73 -8.30
CA CYS A 241 5.22 2.49 -7.11
C CYS A 241 6.13 3.70 -6.90
N MET A 242 7.44 3.57 -7.14
CA MET A 242 8.41 4.65 -6.99
C MET A 242 8.39 5.67 -8.14
N TYR A 243 8.42 5.20 -9.39
CA TYR A 243 8.67 6.04 -10.58
C TYR A 243 7.38 6.55 -11.25
N THR A 244 6.30 5.78 -11.20
CA THR A 244 4.99 6.19 -11.74
C THR A 244 3.85 5.94 -10.73
N PRO A 245 3.90 6.54 -9.53
CA PRO A 245 2.95 6.22 -8.45
C PRO A 245 1.48 6.38 -8.87
N PRO A 246 1.03 7.45 -9.55
CA PRO A 246 -0.38 7.59 -9.92
C PRO A 246 -0.89 6.46 -10.82
N LYS A 247 -0.04 5.95 -11.72
CA LYS A 247 -0.36 4.80 -12.57
C LYS A 247 -0.45 3.51 -11.76
N TYR A 248 0.44 3.33 -10.78
CA TYR A 248 0.41 2.19 -9.87
C TYR A 248 -0.89 2.19 -9.04
N TYR A 249 -1.22 3.30 -8.40
CA TYR A 249 -2.43 3.40 -7.58
C TYR A 249 -3.71 3.29 -8.41
N ALA A 250 -3.77 3.90 -9.59
CA ALA A 250 -4.91 3.73 -10.49
C ALA A 250 -5.10 2.26 -10.92
N GLU A 251 -4.01 1.53 -11.19
CA GLU A 251 -4.04 0.09 -11.47
C GLU A 251 -4.57 -0.71 -10.27
N MET A 252 -4.05 -0.46 -9.08
CA MET A 252 -4.45 -1.16 -7.87
C MET A 252 -5.92 -0.89 -7.49
N LEU A 253 -6.35 0.37 -7.55
CA LEU A 253 -7.75 0.74 -7.31
C LEU A 253 -8.69 0.06 -8.31
N HIS A 254 -8.29 -0.07 -9.58
CA HIS A 254 -9.10 -0.78 -10.55
C HIS A 254 -9.26 -2.27 -10.20
N PHE A 255 -8.18 -2.94 -9.79
CA PHE A 255 -8.25 -4.34 -9.34
C PHE A 255 -9.10 -4.49 -8.07
N CYS A 256 -9.05 -3.52 -7.15
CA CYS A 256 -9.93 -3.50 -5.98
C CYS A 256 -11.40 -3.37 -6.38
N ILE A 257 -11.72 -2.41 -7.25
CA ILE A 257 -13.08 -2.14 -7.72
C ILE A 257 -13.67 -3.30 -8.50
N LYS A 258 -12.84 -4.05 -9.23
CA LYS A 258 -13.24 -5.25 -9.97
C LYS A 258 -13.28 -6.52 -9.12
N GLY A 259 -12.83 -6.47 -7.86
CA GLY A 259 -12.76 -7.65 -6.99
C GLY A 259 -11.71 -8.68 -7.42
N THR A 260 -10.69 -8.27 -8.19
CA THR A 260 -9.64 -9.16 -8.72
C THR A 260 -8.32 -9.04 -7.97
N THR A 261 -8.32 -8.38 -6.81
CA THR A 261 -7.14 -8.26 -5.93
C THR A 261 -7.21 -9.28 -4.80
N PHE A 262 -6.09 -9.90 -4.47
CA PHE A 262 -5.93 -10.69 -3.24
C PHE A 262 -5.71 -9.82 -2.01
N ASP A 263 -5.22 -8.60 -2.21
CA ASP A 263 -5.03 -7.61 -1.16
C ASP A 263 -6.36 -6.91 -0.84
N LYS A 264 -7.05 -7.39 0.19
CA LYS A 264 -8.35 -6.86 0.64
C LYS A 264 -8.24 -5.49 1.31
N THR A 265 -7.07 -5.13 1.83
CA THR A 265 -6.86 -3.83 2.52
C THR A 265 -6.44 -2.72 1.57
N ALA A 266 -6.05 -3.05 0.33
CA ALA A 266 -5.57 -2.10 -0.68
C ALA A 266 -6.49 -0.92 -0.93
N LEU A 267 -7.81 -1.13 -1.06
CA LEU A 267 -8.73 -0.04 -1.34
C LEU A 267 -8.72 1.01 -0.23
N GLY A 268 -8.99 0.60 1.01
CA GLY A 268 -8.99 1.49 2.17
C GLY A 268 -7.64 2.17 2.35
N ARG A 269 -6.55 1.39 2.29
CA ARG A 269 -5.17 1.89 2.40
C ARG A 269 -4.85 2.96 1.37
N ILE A 270 -5.15 2.73 0.09
CA ILE A 270 -4.85 3.68 -0.99
C ILE A 270 -5.73 4.92 -0.87
N MET A 271 -7.05 4.75 -0.68
CA MET A 271 -7.98 5.88 -0.58
C MET A 271 -7.61 6.81 0.57
N VAL A 272 -7.28 6.26 1.74
CA VAL A 272 -6.91 7.02 2.94
C VAL A 272 -5.50 7.64 2.81
N SER A 273 -4.51 6.87 2.35
CA SER A 273 -3.12 7.34 2.31
C SER A 273 -2.84 8.35 1.19
N ARG A 274 -3.64 8.37 0.13
CA ARG A 274 -3.42 9.24 -1.05
C ARG A 274 -4.38 10.42 -1.14
N ALA A 275 -5.48 10.42 -0.37
CA ALA A 275 -6.51 11.45 -0.39
C ALA A 275 -5.96 12.89 -0.31
N GLU A 276 -4.98 13.13 0.57
CA GLU A 276 -4.41 14.46 0.83
C GLU A 276 -3.07 14.68 0.09
N ILE A 277 -2.71 13.83 -0.89
CA ILE A 277 -1.39 13.86 -1.55
C ILE A 277 -1.50 14.06 -3.06
N ASP A 278 -2.11 13.11 -3.77
CA ASP A 278 -2.10 13.07 -5.24
C ASP A 278 -3.35 12.39 -5.82
N MET A 279 -4.45 12.40 -5.07
CA MET A 279 -5.71 11.77 -5.47
C MET A 279 -6.26 12.35 -6.79
N ASP A 280 -6.11 13.65 -7.04
CA ASP A 280 -6.51 14.28 -8.30
C ASP A 280 -5.74 13.72 -9.51
N GLU A 281 -4.44 13.49 -9.37
CA GLU A 281 -3.63 12.89 -10.43
C GLU A 281 -3.96 11.41 -10.64
N ILE A 282 -4.18 10.66 -9.55
CA ILE A 282 -4.65 9.27 -9.61
C ILE A 282 -5.98 9.20 -10.37
N GLN A 283 -6.92 10.10 -10.08
CA GLN A 283 -8.21 10.18 -10.78
C GLN A 283 -8.06 10.48 -12.27
N ARG A 284 -7.19 11.42 -12.65
CA ARG A 284 -6.89 11.72 -14.06
C ARG A 284 -6.35 10.49 -14.79
N VAL A 285 -5.35 9.83 -14.20
CA VAL A 285 -4.74 8.62 -14.79
C VAL A 285 -5.74 7.46 -14.87
N TYR A 286 -6.57 7.28 -13.84
CA TYR A 286 -7.62 6.26 -13.81
C TYR A 286 -8.63 6.50 -14.95
N LYS A 287 -9.17 7.71 -15.06
CA LYS A 287 -10.15 8.07 -16.10
C LYS A 287 -9.57 7.88 -17.50
N LYS A 288 -8.34 8.32 -17.73
CA LYS A 288 -7.64 8.14 -19.02
C LYS A 288 -7.47 6.66 -19.37
N LYS A 289 -7.22 5.80 -18.38
CA LYS A 289 -6.90 4.38 -18.62
C LYS A 289 -8.13 3.49 -18.73
N TYR A 290 -9.19 3.77 -17.97
CA TYR A 290 -10.36 2.90 -17.83
C TYR A 290 -11.65 3.52 -18.38
N ALA A 291 -11.58 4.71 -18.99
CA ALA A 291 -12.69 5.43 -19.59
C ALA A 291 -13.89 5.71 -18.64
N LYS A 292 -13.65 5.62 -17.32
CA LYS A 292 -14.65 5.87 -16.26
C LYS A 292 -14.00 6.65 -15.12
N GLY A 293 -14.74 7.59 -14.51
CA GLY A 293 -14.27 8.31 -13.34
C GLY A 293 -14.08 7.36 -12.15
N LEU A 294 -13.08 7.62 -11.29
CA LEU A 294 -12.83 6.78 -10.11
C LEU A 294 -14.04 6.77 -9.16
N LYS A 295 -14.66 7.94 -8.93
CA LYS A 295 -15.84 8.07 -8.07
C LYS A 295 -17.01 7.25 -8.59
N ASP A 296 -17.32 7.38 -9.88
CA ASP A 296 -18.38 6.61 -10.54
C ASP A 296 -18.06 5.11 -10.52
N ALA A 297 -16.80 4.74 -10.70
CA ALA A 297 -16.38 3.33 -10.64
C ALA A 297 -16.56 2.72 -9.24
N ILE A 298 -16.33 3.50 -8.17
CA ILE A 298 -16.58 3.07 -6.78
C ILE A 298 -18.09 2.99 -6.51
N GLY A 299 -18.85 4.03 -6.87
CA GLY A 299 -20.31 4.10 -6.66
C GLY A 299 -21.04 2.94 -7.33
N ASP A 300 -20.73 2.70 -8.60
CA ASP A 300 -21.40 1.67 -9.42
C ASP A 300 -20.84 0.26 -9.21
N SER A 301 -19.86 0.06 -8.34
CA SER A 301 -19.28 -1.27 -8.14
C SER A 301 -20.26 -2.20 -7.45
N ASN A 302 -20.59 -3.34 -8.05
CA ASN A 302 -21.38 -4.39 -7.40
C ASN A 302 -20.51 -5.35 -6.57
N TYR A 303 -19.20 -5.07 -6.44
CA TYR A 303 -18.32 -5.88 -5.61
C TYR A 303 -18.65 -5.67 -4.13
N THR A 304 -19.03 -6.75 -3.45
CA THR A 304 -19.38 -6.78 -2.02
C THR A 304 -18.20 -6.47 -1.10
N GLY A 305 -16.98 -6.33 -1.62
CA GLY A 305 -15.84 -5.84 -0.85
C GLY A 305 -15.72 -4.32 -0.81
N ILE A 306 -16.73 -3.56 -1.27
CA ILE A 306 -16.78 -2.10 -1.17
C ILE A 306 -18.11 -1.68 -0.56
N ASP A 307 -18.18 -1.75 0.76
CA ASP A 307 -19.36 -1.40 1.52
C ASP A 307 -19.35 0.09 1.92
N CYS A 308 -18.16 0.70 2.02
CA CYS A 308 -17.97 2.10 2.45
C CYS A 308 -17.89 3.10 1.29
N LYS A 309 -18.70 2.91 0.25
CA LYS A 309 -18.60 3.68 -1.01
C LYS A 309 -18.65 5.18 -0.79
N ASP A 310 -19.61 5.66 0.01
CA ASP A 310 -19.79 7.10 0.26
C ASP A 310 -18.55 7.73 0.91
N PHE A 311 -17.94 7.00 1.85
CA PHE A 311 -16.70 7.45 2.49
C PHE A 311 -15.55 7.54 1.49
N PHE A 312 -15.37 6.53 0.65
CA PHE A 312 -14.32 6.55 -0.38
C PHE A 312 -14.58 7.59 -1.47
N VAL A 313 -15.82 7.78 -1.90
CA VAL A 313 -16.20 8.84 -2.85
C VAL A 313 -15.93 10.22 -2.25
N ALA A 314 -16.23 10.42 -0.96
CA ALA A 314 -15.92 11.66 -0.24
C ALA A 314 -14.41 11.90 -0.16
N LEU A 315 -13.59 10.87 0.15
CA LEU A 315 -12.13 10.97 0.15
C LEU A 315 -11.56 11.31 -1.24
N ALA A 316 -12.09 10.70 -2.31
CA ALA A 316 -11.73 11.06 -3.69
C ALA A 316 -12.18 12.49 -4.07
N GLY A 317 -13.07 13.10 -3.30
CA GLY A 317 -13.54 14.47 -3.48
C GLY A 317 -12.74 15.54 -2.75
N ILE A 318 -11.79 15.16 -1.90
CA ILE A 318 -10.90 16.11 -1.23
C ILE A 318 -10.03 16.77 -2.30
N ARG A 319 -10.17 18.09 -2.44
CA ARG A 319 -9.29 18.88 -3.31
C ARG A 319 -8.00 19.14 -2.53
N THR A 320 -6.89 18.71 -3.08
CA THR A 320 -5.58 19.14 -2.57
C THR A 320 -5.37 20.61 -2.95
N PRO A 321 -4.94 21.47 -2.02
CA PRO A 321 -4.71 22.89 -2.28
C PRO A 321 -3.64 23.14 -3.34
#